data_AF-D4XLT1-F1
#
_entry.id   AF-D4XLT1-F1
#
_cell.length_a   1.000
_cell.length_b   1.000
_cell.length_c   1.000
_cell.angle_alpha   90.00
_cell.angle_beta   90.00
_cell.angle_gamma   90.00
#
_symmetry.space_group_name_H-M   'P 1'
#
loop_
_entity.id
_entity.type
_entity.pdbx_description
1 polymer ?
#
loop_
_entity_poly.entity_id
_entity_poly.type
_entity_poly.pdbx_seq_one_letter_code
_entity_poly.pdbx_strand_id
1 'polypeptide(L)' 'YVLWSEQQQQIVATGDAVMVCVDKVNAKKINIPDHIKQRIIQLEKTVEHDLI' A
#
# COMPACT_ATOMS: atom_id res chain seq x y z
N TYR A 1 1.71 3.12 7.13
CA TYR A 1 0.76 2.39 7.98
C TYR A 1 0.45 3.19 9.24
N VAL A 2 -0.70 2.93 9.85
CA VAL A 2 -1.16 3.56 11.09
C VAL A 2 -1.30 2.51 12.18
N LEU A 3 -1.03 2.87 13.43
CA LEU A 3 -1.30 2.03 14.59
C LEU A 3 -2.50 2.62 15.33
N TRP A 4 -3.59 1.84 15.40
CA TRP A 4 -4.79 2.16 16.17
C TRP A 4 -4.73 1.51 17.55
N SER A 5 -5.03 2.26 18.60
CA SER A 5 -5.16 1.74 19.96
C SER A 5 -6.62 1.55 20.31
N GLU A 6 -7.05 0.30 20.49
CA GLU A 6 -8.42 -0.01 20.94
C GLU A 6 -8.71 0.52 22.35
N GLN A 7 -7.71 0.56 23.23
CA GLN A 7 -7.90 1.09 24.59
C GLN A 7 -8.13 2.60 24.59
N GLN A 8 -7.40 3.33 23.73
CA GLN A 8 -7.46 4.79 23.68
C GLN A 8 -8.43 5.30 22.61
N GLN A 9 -8.98 4.40 21.78
CA GLN A 9 -9.86 4.70 20.64
C GLN A 9 -9.29 5.81 19.73
N GLN A 10 -7.99 5.74 19.45
CA GLN A 10 -7.29 6.72 18.63
C GLN A 10 -6.06 6.15 17.91
N ILE A 11 -5.60 6.87 16.90
CA ILE A 11 -4.31 6.62 16.23
C ILE A 11 -3.19 7.04 17.19
N VAL A 12 -2.26 6.14 17.48
CA VAL A 12 -1.14 6.40 18.41
C VAL A 12 0.22 6.51 17.69
N ALA A 13 0.30 6.07 16.44
CA ALA A 13 1.49 6.24 15.61
C ALA A 13 1.15 6.15 14.13
N THR A 14 1.96 6.83 13.32
CA THR A 14 1.96 6.74 11.86
C THR A 14 3.38 6.43 11.38
N GLY A 15 3.50 5.76 10.23
CA GLY A 15 4.78 5.51 9.60
C GLY A 15 4.63 5.31 8.11
N ASP A 16 5.65 5.65 7.33
CA ASP A 16 5.62 5.53 5.88
C ASP A 16 6.38 4.28 5.42
N ALA A 17 5.92 3.70 4.30
CA ALA A 17 6.58 2.54 3.70
C ALA A 17 6.67 2.74 2.18
N VAL A 18 7.82 2.38 1.61
CA VAL A 18 8.07 2.39 0.16
C VAL A 18 8.28 0.95 -0.31
N MET A 19 7.50 0.53 -1.30
CA MET A 19 7.59 -0.81 -1.89
C MET A 19 8.09 -0.73 -3.34
N VAL A 20 8.95 -1.67 -3.72
CA VAL A 20 9.44 -1.81 -5.10
C VAL A 20 9.27 -3.27 -5.54
N CYS A 21 8.71 -3.49 -6.73
CA CYS A 21 8.62 -4.82 -7.31
C CYS A 21 9.95 -5.20 -7.98
N VAL A 22 10.41 -6.41 -7.72
CA VAL A 22 11.62 -6.97 -8.34
C VAL A 22 11.30 -8.33 -8.96
N ASP A 23 12.01 -8.64 -10.04
CA ASP A 23 12.00 -9.96 -10.64
C ASP A 23 12.53 -10.99 -9.65
N LYS A 24 11.83 -12.13 -9.52
CA LYS A 24 12.14 -13.16 -8.53
C LYS A 24 13.51 -13.82 -8.77
N VAL A 25 13.98 -13.87 -10.02
CA VAL A 25 15.18 -14.61 -10.40
C VAL A 25 16.42 -13.74 -10.35
N ASN A 26 16.33 -12.50 -10.86
CA ASN A 26 17.49 -11.63 -11.00
C ASN A 26 17.45 -10.36 -10.10
N ALA A 27 16.41 -10.21 -9.28
CA ALA A 27 16.20 -9.07 -8.37
C ALA A 27 16.20 -7.68 -9.05
N LYS A 28 16.09 -7.63 -10.38
CA LYS A 28 15.98 -6.36 -11.10
C LYS A 28 14.60 -5.77 -10.88
N LYS A 29 14.53 -4.44 -10.82
CA LYS A 29 13.27 -3.71 -10.74
C LYS A 29 12.38 -4.09 -11.92
N ILE A 30 11.13 -4.40 -11.62
CA ILE A 30 10.08 -4.62 -12.61
C ILE A 30 8.91 -3.68 -12.32
N ASN A 31 8.06 -3.50 -13.32
CA ASN A 31 6.80 -2.80 -13.12
C ASN A 31 5.94 -3.57 -12.11
N ILE A 32 5.10 -2.83 -11.38
CA ILE A 32 4.09 -3.43 -10.51
C ILE A 32 3.17 -4.30 -11.40
N PRO A 33 2.98 -5.59 -11.08
CA PRO A 33 2.10 -6.45 -11.85
C PRO A 33 0.67 -5.89 -11.93
N ASP A 34 0.03 -5.99 -13.10
CA ASP A 34 -1.27 -5.33 -13.34
C ASP A 34 -2.35 -5.72 -12.34
N HIS A 35 -2.43 -6.99 -11.96
CA HIS A 35 -3.39 -7.46 -10.96
C HIS A 35 -3.18 -6.83 -9.56
N ILE A 36 -1.92 -6.54 -9.19
CA ILE A 36 -1.60 -5.82 -7.94
C ILE A 36 -1.97 -4.35 -8.09
N LYS A 37 -1.63 -3.74 -9.22
CA LYS A 37 -1.97 -2.34 -9.51
C LYS A 37 -3.47 -2.10 -9.45
N GLN A 38 -4.28 -2.97 -10.07
CA GLN A 38 -5.74 -2.89 -10.03
C GLN A 38 -6.29 -3.02 -8.62
N ARG A 39 -5.75 -3.93 -7.79
CA ARG A 39 -6.14 -4.06 -6.39
C ARG A 39 -5.83 -2.80 -5.58
N ILE A 40 -4.65 -2.20 -5.79
CA ILE A 40 -4.28 -0.93 -5.13
C ILE A 40 -5.27 0.17 -5.52
N ILE A 41 -5.53 0.36 -6.81
CA ILE A 41 -6.51 1.36 -7.29
C ILE A 41 -7.89 1.12 -6.68
N GLN A 42 -8.34 -0.14 -6.59
CA GLN A 42 -9.63 -0.46 -6.01
C GLN A 42 -9.70 -0.15 -4.51
N LEU A 43 -8.64 -0.44 -3.75
CA LEU A 43 -8.56 -0.14 -2.32
C LEU A 43 -8.58 1.38 -2.07
N GLU A 44 -7.81 2.14 -2.84
CA GLU A 44 -7.76 3.60 -2.72
C GLU A 44 -9.12 4.23 -3.04
N LYS A 45 -9.85 3.69 -4.04
CA LYS A 45 -11.24 4.08 -4.31
C LYS A 45 -12.20 3.84 -3.15
N THR A 46 -11.97 2.83 -2.30
CA THR A 46 -12.86 2.59 -1.13
C THR A 46 -12.76 3.68 -0.05
N VAL A 47 -11.70 4.47 -0.08
CA VAL A 47 -11.46 5.60 0.82
C VAL A 47 -11.51 6.93 0.07
N GLU A 48 -12.21 6.96 -1.07
CA GLU A 48 -12.41 8.14 -1.94
C GLU A 48 -11.11 8.79 -2.44
N HIS A 49 -10.05 7.98 -2.53
CA HIS A 49 -8.75 8.42 -2.98
C HIS A 49 -8.54 7.97 -4.43
N ASP A 50 -8.80 8.86 -5.39
CA ASP A 50 -8.68 8.56 -6.81
C ASP A 50 -7.23 8.66 -7.29
N LEU A 51 -6.63 7.49 -7.57
CA LEU A 51 -5.37 7.38 -8.29
C LEU A 51 -5.66 7.39 -9.81
N ILE A 52 -5.29 8.51 -10.46
CA ILE A 52 -5.45 8.79 -11.90
C ILE A 52 -4.57 7.86 -12.75
#